data_AF-A0A3D5YHA6-F1
#
_entry.id   AF-A0A3D5YHA6-F1
#
_cell.length_a   1.000
_cell.length_b   1.000
_cell.length_c   1.000
_cell.angle_alpha   90.00
_cell.angle_beta   90.00
_cell.angle_gamma   90.00
#
_symmetry.space_group_name_H-M   'P 1'
#
loop_
_entity.id
_entity.type
_entity.pdbx_description
1 polymer ?
#
loop_
_entity_poly.entity_id
_entity_poly.type
_entity_poly.pdbx_seq_one_letter_code
_entity_poly.pdbx_strand_id
1 'polypeptide(L)'
;MGNVPYTIYDTAGIKKQTSMHVIEKIAYEKTMDMLEYVRPVVIFVIDATLGISHRDMTLLEEINRLALPIIFALNKSDLLSKKDMEAILKTTQRMMDFAKYIPIMPISALTGAGTKEFFAFVHALRKESEKRIATTALNKIISAEIFQRPPRFSKNKICKIMYMTQVDINAPTFLVFVNYKARVNFSFKKWIENTIRKHFGFVGVPLVIRFKDRKEGNEDRPMPGESIETLDKIEESRAEDQERKQKRILVKRQIKKAK
;
A
#
# COMPACT_ATOMS: atom_id res chain seq x y z
N MET A 1 15.33 3.61 26.62
CA MET A 1 14.43 3.14 25.54
C MET A 1 13.19 2.60 26.22
N GLY A 2 12.02 3.13 25.87
CA GLY A 2 10.81 3.05 26.70
C GLY A 2 10.31 1.62 26.95
N ASN A 3 9.73 1.43 28.13
CA ASN A 3 9.13 0.19 28.64
C ASN A 3 7.81 -0.13 27.90
N VAL A 4 7.87 -0.29 26.58
CA VAL A 4 6.71 -0.69 25.77
C VAL A 4 6.60 -2.21 25.88
N PRO A 5 5.51 -2.75 26.45
CA PRO A 5 5.34 -4.19 26.57
C PRO A 5 5.22 -4.81 25.18
N TYR A 6 5.93 -5.92 24.97
CA TYR A 6 5.86 -6.71 23.75
C TYR A 6 5.19 -8.04 24.05
N THR A 7 4.27 -8.45 23.17
CA THR A 7 3.82 -9.84 23.10
C THR A 7 4.56 -10.49 21.94
N ILE A 8 5.42 -11.46 22.25
CA ILE A 8 6.13 -12.23 21.23
C ILE A 8 5.30 -13.49 20.95
N TYR A 9 4.93 -13.65 19.69
CA TYR A 9 4.33 -14.87 19.19
C TYR A 9 5.44 -15.68 18.53
N ASP A 10 5.94 -16.69 19.25
CA ASP A 10 6.93 -17.59 18.69
C ASP A 10 6.25 -18.62 17.78
N THR A 11 6.81 -18.78 16.59
CA THR A 11 6.29 -19.65 15.55
C THR A 11 7.35 -20.71 15.27
N ALA A 12 7.68 -21.48 16.32
CA ALA A 12 8.76 -22.46 16.29
C ALA A 12 8.70 -23.30 15.01
N GLY A 13 9.64 -23.05 14.09
CA GLY A 13 9.87 -23.90 12.93
C GLY A 13 8.81 -23.90 11.83
N ILE A 14 8.12 -22.78 11.54
CA ILE A 14 7.28 -22.70 10.33
C ILE A 14 8.12 -22.99 9.10
N LYS A 15 7.94 -24.19 8.56
CA LYS A 15 8.53 -24.65 7.32
C LYS A 15 7.42 -25.24 6.48
N LYS A 16 7.18 -24.66 5.30
CA LYS A 16 6.29 -25.28 4.32
C LYS A 16 7.01 -26.49 3.71
N GLN A 17 6.70 -27.70 4.18
CA GLN A 17 7.16 -28.96 3.58
C GLN A 17 6.08 -29.59 2.70
N THR A 18 6.47 -30.25 1.60
CA THR A 18 5.54 -30.95 0.71
C THR A 18 5.02 -32.27 1.33
N SER A 19 5.72 -32.82 2.32
CA SER A 19 5.33 -33.99 3.11
C SER A 19 5.28 -33.65 4.60
N MET A 20 4.32 -32.82 5.02
CA MET A 20 4.14 -32.52 6.44
C MET A 20 3.54 -33.72 7.16
N HIS A 21 4.05 -34.04 8.35
CA HIS A 21 3.27 -34.76 9.35
C HIS A 21 2.08 -33.87 9.76
N VAL A 22 0.92 -34.48 10.05
CA VAL A 22 -0.36 -33.79 10.35
C VAL A 22 -0.19 -32.65 11.39
N ILE A 23 0.70 -32.84 12.36
CA ILE A 23 0.99 -31.89 13.43
C ILE A 23 1.64 -30.59 12.90
N GLU A 24 2.56 -30.68 11.94
CA GLU A 24 3.23 -29.50 11.35
C GLU A 24 2.26 -28.65 10.53
N LYS A 25 1.34 -29.30 9.81
CA LYS A 25 0.28 -28.61 9.06
C LYS A 25 -0.63 -27.81 9.98
N ILE A 26 -1.06 -28.41 11.10
CA ILE A 26 -1.89 -27.73 12.10
C ILE A 26 -1.16 -26.53 12.72
N ALA A 27 0.14 -26.66 13.00
CA ALA A 27 0.94 -25.55 13.53
C ALA A 27 1.07 -24.39 12.53
N TYR A 28 1.25 -24.72 11.24
CA TYR A 28 1.27 -23.74 10.15
C TYR A 28 -0.08 -22.99 10.04
N GLU A 29 -1.19 -23.72 9.96
CA GLU A 29 -2.54 -23.14 9.84
C GLU A 29 -2.86 -22.22 11.03
N LYS A 30 -2.61 -22.69 12.26
CA LYS A 30 -2.78 -21.87 13.47
C LYS A 30 -1.97 -20.58 13.44
N THR A 31 -0.77 -20.62 12.86
CA THR A 31 0.02 -19.40 12.76
C THR A 31 -0.55 -18.45 11.73
N MET A 32 -0.98 -18.94 10.57
CA MET A 32 -1.60 -18.08 9.56
C MET A 32 -2.89 -17.43 10.11
N ASP A 33 -3.72 -18.20 10.81
CA ASP A 33 -4.90 -17.68 11.51
C ASP A 33 -4.53 -16.61 12.54
N MET A 34 -3.47 -16.85 13.33
CA MET A 34 -2.96 -15.88 14.31
C MET A 34 -2.47 -14.60 13.63
N LEU A 35 -1.71 -14.71 12.54
CA LEU A 35 -1.20 -13.57 11.79
C LEU A 35 -2.33 -12.73 11.21
N GLU A 36 -3.39 -13.36 10.69
CA GLU A 36 -4.58 -12.69 10.18
C GLU A 36 -5.37 -11.98 11.29
N TYR A 37 -5.56 -12.64 12.43
CA TYR A 37 -6.34 -12.10 13.55
C TYR A 37 -5.60 -11.01 14.33
N VAL A 38 -4.36 -11.27 14.74
CA VAL A 38 -3.56 -10.39 15.61
C VAL A 38 -2.98 -9.20 14.84
N ARG A 39 -2.71 -9.37 13.54
CA ARG A 39 -2.09 -8.35 12.69
C ARG A 39 -0.76 -7.79 13.24
N PRO A 40 0.23 -8.64 13.64
CA PRO A 40 1.46 -8.19 14.28
C PRO A 40 2.46 -7.59 13.27
N VAL A 41 3.53 -6.98 13.80
CA VAL A 41 4.75 -6.75 13.01
C VAL A 41 5.50 -8.09 12.92
N VAL A 42 5.79 -8.54 11.71
CA VAL A 42 6.50 -9.79 11.46
C VAL A 42 7.99 -9.54 11.39
N ILE A 43 8.74 -10.29 12.20
CA ILE A 43 10.20 -10.36 12.13
C ILE A 43 10.57 -11.66 11.41
N PHE A 44 10.98 -11.54 10.15
CA PHE A 44 11.40 -12.69 9.34
C PHE A 44 12.89 -12.91 9.51
N VAL A 45 13.28 -13.89 10.33
CA VAL A 45 14.68 -14.16 10.65
C VAL A 45 15.22 -15.30 9.79
N ILE A 46 16.39 -15.09 9.19
CA ILE A 46 17.17 -16.17 8.57
C ILE A 46 18.60 -16.16 9.08
N ASP A 47 19.25 -17.30 8.95
CA ASP A 47 20.69 -17.43 9.20
C ASP A 47 21.48 -16.85 8.01
N ALA A 48 22.24 -15.78 8.27
CA ALA A 48 23.03 -15.13 7.23
C ALA A 48 24.09 -16.07 6.63
N THR A 49 24.62 -17.03 7.41
CA THR A 49 25.66 -17.96 6.94
C THR A 49 25.13 -18.98 5.94
N LEU A 50 23.83 -19.28 5.98
CA LEU A 50 23.16 -20.19 5.05
C LEU A 50 22.54 -19.45 3.86
N GLY A 51 22.23 -18.15 4.04
CA GLY A 51 21.48 -17.36 3.08
C GLY A 51 19.99 -17.73 3.05
N ILE A 52 19.27 -17.17 2.09
CA ILE A 52 17.83 -17.39 1.93
C ILE A 52 17.54 -18.57 0.99
N SER A 53 16.72 -19.53 1.44
CA SER A 53 16.31 -20.67 0.61
C SER A 53 15.04 -20.37 -0.20
N HIS A 54 14.75 -21.19 -1.21
CA HIS A 54 13.50 -21.09 -1.97
C HIS A 54 12.24 -21.28 -1.10
N ARG A 55 12.34 -22.06 -0.03
CA ARG A 55 11.24 -22.29 0.92
C ARG A 55 10.98 -21.04 1.75
N ASP A 56 12.04 -20.38 2.21
CA ASP A 56 11.94 -19.10 2.93
C ASP A 56 11.30 -18.03 2.04
N MET A 57 11.66 -17.98 0.76
CA MET A 57 11.02 -17.08 -0.21
C MET A 57 9.52 -17.35 -0.34
N THR A 58 9.14 -18.62 -0.47
CA THR A 58 7.72 -19.01 -0.58
C THR A 58 6.93 -18.59 0.66
N LEU A 59 7.49 -18.82 1.86
CA LEU A 59 6.87 -18.42 3.11
C LEU A 59 6.78 -16.90 3.24
N LEU A 60 7.84 -16.17 2.87
CA LEU A 60 7.85 -14.72 2.89
C LEU A 60 6.79 -14.15 1.95
N GLU A 61 6.61 -14.71 0.76
CA GLU A 61 5.54 -14.30 -0.16
C GLU A 61 4.15 -14.53 0.42
N GLU A 62 3.92 -15.65 1.12
CA GLU A 62 2.66 -15.96 1.78
C GLU A 62 2.33 -14.97 2.89
N ILE A 63 3.28 -14.72 3.80
CA ILE A 63 3.13 -13.73 4.86
C ILE A 63 2.93 -12.33 4.26
N ASN A 64 3.64 -12.00 3.18
CA ASN A 64 3.51 -10.71 2.52
C ASN A 64 2.12 -10.49 1.90
N ARG A 65 1.45 -11.56 1.45
CA ARG A 65 0.06 -11.50 0.95
C ARG A 65 -0.95 -11.14 2.05
N LEU A 66 -0.62 -11.42 3.31
CA LEU A 66 -1.43 -11.00 4.45
C LEU A 66 -1.37 -9.48 4.68
N ALA A 67 -0.53 -8.73 3.96
CA ALA A 67 -0.38 -7.28 4.11
C ALA A 67 -0.01 -6.85 5.54
N LEU A 68 0.87 -7.61 6.20
CA LEU A 68 1.44 -7.28 7.51
C LEU A 68 2.73 -6.46 7.38
N PRO A 69 3.05 -5.57 8.33
CA PRO A 69 4.38 -4.97 8.40
C PRO A 69 5.43 -6.06 8.59
N ILE A 70 6.49 -6.04 7.78
CA ILE A 70 7.55 -7.05 7.81
C ILE A 70 8.91 -6.34 7.88
N ILE A 71 9.77 -6.85 8.75
CA ILE A 71 11.21 -6.62 8.72
C ILE A 71 11.94 -7.93 8.51
N PHE A 72 13.00 -7.91 7.71
CA PHE A 72 13.80 -9.07 7.41
C PHE A 72 15.15 -8.99 8.16
N ALA A 73 15.45 -10.00 8.97
CA ALA A 73 16.66 -10.07 9.79
C ALA A 73 17.63 -11.13 9.28
N LEU A 74 18.85 -10.73 8.93
CA LEU A 74 19.97 -11.61 8.62
C LEU A 74 20.77 -11.85 9.92
N ASN A 75 20.44 -12.91 10.66
CA ASN A 75 21.06 -13.22 11.94
C ASN A 75 22.42 -13.92 11.77
N LYS A 76 23.24 -13.94 12.84
CA LYS A 76 24.62 -14.46 12.86
C LYS A 76 25.59 -13.70 11.95
N SER A 77 25.34 -12.41 11.74
CA SER A 77 26.23 -11.56 10.93
C SER A 77 27.66 -11.45 11.49
N ASP A 78 27.86 -11.74 12.78
CA ASP A 78 29.18 -11.81 13.43
C ASP A 78 30.08 -12.93 12.88
N LEU A 79 29.50 -13.96 12.26
CA LEU A 79 30.24 -15.09 11.67
C LEU A 79 30.73 -14.82 10.25
N LEU A 80 30.40 -13.66 9.68
CA LEU A 80 30.69 -13.32 8.29
C LEU A 80 31.67 -12.16 8.21
N SER A 81 32.57 -12.22 7.23
CA SER A 81 33.38 -11.06 6.88
C SER A 81 32.49 -9.96 6.28
N LYS A 82 32.95 -8.71 6.30
CA LYS A 82 32.22 -7.59 5.68
C LYS A 82 31.90 -7.85 4.20
N LYS A 83 32.83 -8.46 3.48
CA LYS A 83 32.69 -8.78 2.05
C LYS A 83 31.61 -9.85 1.82
N ASP A 84 31.59 -10.89 2.65
CA ASP A 84 30.60 -11.96 2.53
C ASP A 84 29.20 -11.44 2.89
N MET A 85 29.10 -10.62 3.93
CA MET A 85 27.85 -9.97 4.32
C MET A 85 27.28 -9.09 3.19
N GLU A 86 28.12 -8.31 2.51
CA GLU A 86 27.70 -7.50 1.36
C GLU A 86 27.20 -8.37 0.20
N ALA A 87 27.89 -9.48 -0.10
CA ALA A 87 27.48 -10.42 -1.13
C ALA A 87 26.11 -11.06 -0.82
N ILE A 88 25.89 -11.46 0.44
CA ILE A 88 24.62 -12.01 0.90
C ILE A 88 23.52 -10.97 0.81
N LEU A 89 23.74 -9.74 1.31
CA LEU A 89 22.76 -8.64 1.22
C LEU A 89 22.32 -8.40 -0.22
N LYS A 90 23.26 -8.30 -1.15
CA LYS A 90 22.96 -8.08 -2.56
C LYS A 90 22.17 -9.23 -3.17
N THR A 91 22.48 -10.47 -2.78
CA THR A 91 21.76 -11.66 -3.23
C THR A 91 20.34 -11.69 -2.70
N THR A 92 20.15 -11.47 -1.39
CA THR A 92 18.84 -11.38 -0.74
C THR A 92 17.99 -10.26 -1.34
N GLN A 93 18.56 -9.08 -1.59
CA GLN A 93 17.87 -7.96 -2.24
C GLN A 93 17.31 -8.33 -3.61
N ARG A 94 18.09 -9.03 -4.45
CA ARG A 94 17.63 -9.49 -5.77
C ARG A 94 16.50 -10.51 -5.65
N MET A 95 16.60 -11.44 -4.71
CA MET A 95 15.55 -12.45 -4.49
C MET A 95 14.26 -11.82 -3.97
N MET A 96 14.36 -10.75 -3.18
CA MET A 96 13.23 -9.97 -2.66
C MET A 96 12.74 -8.87 -3.62
N ASP A 97 13.02 -8.96 -4.93
CA ASP A 97 12.62 -7.94 -5.90
C ASP A 97 11.10 -7.69 -5.95
N PHE A 98 10.27 -8.66 -5.55
CA PHE A 98 8.81 -8.49 -5.43
C PHE A 98 8.39 -7.61 -4.24
N ALA A 99 9.22 -7.51 -3.20
CA ALA A 99 8.94 -6.82 -1.94
C ALA A 99 10.12 -5.92 -1.50
N LYS A 100 10.63 -5.10 -2.43
CA LYS A 100 11.74 -4.14 -2.19
C LYS A 100 11.54 -3.18 -1.03
N TYR A 101 10.29 -2.98 -0.59
CA TYR A 101 9.99 -2.13 0.55
C TYR A 101 10.35 -2.79 1.88
N ILE A 102 10.52 -4.12 1.94
CA ILE A 102 10.89 -4.83 3.16
C ILE A 102 12.38 -4.56 3.44
N PRO A 103 12.72 -3.94 4.58
CA PRO A 103 14.11 -3.68 4.95
C PRO A 103 14.80 -4.97 5.39
N ILE A 104 16.05 -5.11 4.97
CA ILE A 104 16.93 -6.22 5.33
C ILE A 104 17.98 -5.69 6.29
N MET A 105 18.03 -6.23 7.50
CA MET A 105 18.94 -5.79 8.57
C MET A 105 19.82 -6.94 9.04
N PRO A 106 21.15 -6.84 8.88
CA PRO A 106 22.09 -7.73 9.53
C PRO A 106 22.06 -7.53 11.04
N ILE A 107 21.93 -8.62 11.80
CA ILE A 107 21.99 -8.62 13.26
C ILE A 107 22.85 -9.77 13.76
N SER A 108 23.31 -9.66 14.99
CA SER A 108 23.88 -10.77 15.75
C SER A 108 23.16 -10.88 17.07
N ALA A 109 22.29 -11.87 17.20
CA ALA A 109 21.61 -12.13 18.47
C ALA A 109 22.59 -12.57 19.57
N LEU A 110 23.72 -13.18 19.19
CA LEU A 110 24.74 -13.65 20.13
C LEU A 110 25.54 -12.48 20.73
N THR A 111 26.02 -11.57 19.90
CA THR A 111 26.86 -10.44 20.35
C THR A 111 26.04 -9.19 20.70
N GLY A 112 24.78 -9.14 20.27
CA GLY A 112 23.91 -7.96 20.36
C GLY A 112 24.14 -6.95 19.23
N ALA A 113 25.08 -7.16 18.32
CA ALA A 113 25.36 -6.21 17.23
C ALA A 113 24.12 -5.99 16.33
N GLY A 114 23.79 -4.72 16.05
CA GLY A 114 22.67 -4.31 15.20
C GLY A 114 21.27 -4.48 15.81
N THR A 115 21.16 -5.11 17.00
CA THR A 115 19.86 -5.40 17.62
C THR A 115 19.16 -4.14 18.13
N LYS A 116 19.90 -3.13 18.60
CA LYS A 116 19.35 -1.87 19.09
C LYS A 116 18.65 -1.10 17.98
N GLU A 117 19.30 -0.95 16.83
CA GLU A 117 18.76 -0.31 15.64
C GLU A 117 17.58 -1.12 15.08
N PHE A 118 17.71 -2.45 15.10
CA PHE A 118 16.65 -3.36 14.68
C PHE A 118 15.36 -3.17 15.49
N PHE A 119 15.43 -3.21 16.82
CA PHE A 119 14.23 -3.01 17.66
C PHE A 119 13.68 -1.58 17.59
N ALA A 120 14.55 -0.57 17.43
CA ALA A 120 14.10 0.78 17.15
C ALA A 120 13.27 0.84 15.85
N PHE A 121 13.69 0.10 14.82
CA PHE A 121 12.97 0.02 13.56
C PHE A 121 11.65 -0.76 13.68
N VAL A 122 11.61 -1.87 14.44
CA VAL A 122 10.37 -2.61 14.74
C VAL A 122 9.31 -1.68 15.36
N HIS A 123 9.70 -0.83 16.31
CA HIS A 123 8.81 0.18 16.89
C HIS A 123 8.32 1.19 15.84
N ALA A 124 9.21 1.63 14.95
CA ALA A 124 8.86 2.58 13.89
C ALA A 124 7.87 1.96 12.90
N LEU A 125 8.01 0.67 12.57
CA LEU A 125 7.12 -0.04 11.64
C LEU A 125 5.67 -0.02 12.06
N ARG A 126 5.40 -0.20 13.35
CA ARG A 126 4.02 -0.19 13.84
C ARG A 126 3.37 1.18 13.65
N LYS A 127 4.09 2.24 13.99
CA LYS A 127 3.61 3.62 13.77
C LYS A 127 3.42 3.92 12.29
N GLU A 128 4.35 3.43 11.46
CA GLU A 128 4.30 3.60 10.02
C GLU A 128 3.10 2.87 9.37
N SER A 129 2.71 1.70 9.91
CA SER A 129 1.55 0.94 9.41
C SER A 129 0.21 1.57 9.79
N GLU A 130 0.17 2.33 10.89
CA GLU A 130 -1.01 3.05 11.37
C GLU A 130 -1.13 4.46 10.77
N LYS A 131 -0.15 4.89 9.97
CA LYS A 131 -0.14 6.22 9.37
C LYS A 131 -1.35 6.47 8.47
N ARG A 132 -2.05 7.58 8.73
CA ARG A 132 -3.12 8.13 7.89
C ARG A 132 -2.59 9.30 7.05
N ILE A 133 -2.88 9.27 5.76
CA ILE A 133 -2.60 10.33 4.80
C ILE A 133 -3.89 11.05 4.45
N ALA A 134 -3.88 12.38 4.57
CA ALA A 134 -5.00 13.21 4.15
C ALA A 134 -5.25 13.08 2.63
N THR A 135 -6.52 12.93 2.26
CA THR A 135 -6.96 12.79 0.85
C THR A 135 -6.48 13.96 -0.02
N THR A 136 -6.48 15.18 0.51
CA THR A 136 -6.00 16.38 -0.18
C THR A 136 -4.51 16.29 -0.53
N ALA A 137 -3.66 15.96 0.45
CA ALA A 137 -2.23 15.78 0.26
C ALA A 137 -1.93 14.65 -0.74
N LEU A 138 -2.65 13.54 -0.63
CA LEU A 138 -2.50 12.38 -1.51
C LEU A 138 -2.80 12.72 -2.97
N ASN A 139 -3.95 13.37 -3.24
CA ASN A 139 -4.32 13.73 -4.61
C ASN A 139 -3.41 14.81 -5.19
N LYS A 140 -2.98 15.80 -4.38
CA LYS A 140 -2.02 16.83 -4.81
C LYS A 140 -0.72 16.22 -5.33
N ILE A 141 -0.14 15.27 -4.59
CA ILE A 141 1.09 14.58 -4.97
C ILE A 141 0.89 13.74 -6.25
N ILE A 142 -0.20 12.99 -6.33
CA ILE A 142 -0.48 12.14 -7.49
C ILE A 142 -0.65 12.96 -8.76
N SER A 143 -1.41 14.05 -8.71
CA SER A 143 -1.58 14.96 -9.84
C SER A 143 -0.24 15.54 -10.30
N ALA A 144 0.63 15.93 -9.36
CA ALA A 144 1.97 16.43 -9.68
C ALA A 144 2.85 15.35 -10.34
N GLU A 145 2.83 14.12 -9.83
CA GLU A 145 3.65 13.03 -10.38
C GLU A 145 3.13 12.55 -11.74
N ILE A 146 1.80 12.57 -12.00
CA ILE A 146 1.24 12.30 -13.33
C ILE A 146 1.78 13.31 -14.35
N PHE A 147 1.88 14.58 -13.97
CA PHE A 147 2.39 15.63 -14.85
C PHE A 147 3.90 15.44 -15.15
N GLN A 148 4.70 15.15 -14.13
CA GLN A 148 6.15 15.00 -14.29
C GLN A 148 6.56 13.67 -14.92
N ARG A 149 5.91 12.57 -14.52
CA ARG A 149 6.28 11.19 -14.86
C ARG A 149 5.02 10.35 -15.13
N PRO A 150 4.33 10.60 -16.25
CA PRO A 150 3.07 9.94 -16.54
C PRO A 150 3.24 8.41 -16.67
N PRO A 151 2.29 7.61 -16.14
CA PRO A 151 2.29 6.18 -16.33
C PRO A 151 2.08 5.82 -17.80
N ARG A 152 2.74 4.76 -18.25
CA ARG A 152 2.65 4.29 -19.64
C ARG A 152 1.44 3.38 -19.84
N PHE A 153 0.67 3.65 -20.89
CA PHE A 153 -0.47 2.84 -21.31
C PHE A 153 -0.35 2.45 -22.77
N SER A 154 -0.95 1.32 -23.14
CA SER A 154 -1.14 0.94 -24.54
C SER A 154 -2.09 1.91 -25.25
N LYS A 155 -1.94 2.03 -26.58
CA LYS A 155 -2.76 2.90 -27.43
C LYS A 155 -4.26 2.66 -27.16
N ASN A 156 -5.00 3.75 -26.90
CA ASN A 156 -6.44 3.79 -26.62
C ASN A 156 -6.93 3.10 -25.33
N LYS A 157 -6.04 2.66 -24.43
CA LYS A 157 -6.42 2.04 -23.13
C LYS A 157 -5.93 2.86 -21.93
N ILE A 158 -6.03 4.19 -22.00
CA ILE A 158 -5.62 5.07 -20.91
C ILE A 158 -6.56 4.90 -19.71
N CYS A 159 -5.97 4.64 -18.54
CA CYS A 159 -6.62 4.63 -17.25
C CYS A 159 -6.33 5.97 -16.53
N LYS A 160 -7.37 6.75 -16.26
CA LYS A 160 -7.25 8.05 -15.59
C LYS A 160 -7.61 7.89 -14.12
N ILE A 161 -6.75 8.40 -13.23
CA ILE A 161 -7.08 8.53 -11.80
C ILE A 161 -8.01 9.74 -11.66
N MET A 162 -9.20 9.52 -11.11
CA MET A 162 -10.16 10.58 -10.83
C MET A 162 -9.89 11.17 -9.45
N TYR A 163 -9.75 10.30 -8.45
CA TYR A 163 -9.25 10.64 -7.12
C TYR A 163 -8.81 9.36 -6.39
N MET A 164 -8.04 9.52 -5.32
CA MET A 164 -7.62 8.43 -4.45
C MET A 164 -7.82 8.83 -2.98
N THR A 165 -8.22 7.87 -2.14
CA THR A 165 -8.32 8.07 -0.69
C THR A 165 -7.76 6.86 0.06
N GLN A 166 -7.28 7.07 1.29
CA GLN A 166 -6.93 5.98 2.18
C GLN A 166 -8.18 5.55 2.95
N VAL A 167 -8.57 4.28 2.82
CA VAL A 167 -9.79 3.73 3.46
C VAL A 167 -9.48 2.97 4.74
N ASP A 168 -8.27 2.42 4.87
CA ASP A 168 -7.89 1.61 6.03
C ASP A 168 -6.49 1.97 6.58
N ILE A 169 -6.26 1.68 7.85
CA ILE A 169 -4.99 1.81 8.58
C ILE A 169 -4.61 0.46 9.17
N ASN A 170 -3.34 0.22 9.49
CA ASN A 170 -2.83 -1.11 9.88
C ASN A 170 -2.97 -2.20 8.79
N ALA A 171 -3.06 -1.74 7.54
CA ALA A 171 -2.87 -2.43 6.26
C ALA A 171 -3.08 -1.35 5.18
N PRO A 172 -2.25 -0.28 5.13
CA PRO A 172 -2.61 0.98 4.48
C PRO A 172 -3.27 0.77 3.11
N THR A 173 -4.59 0.91 3.10
CA THR A 173 -5.42 0.55 1.94
C THR A 173 -5.85 1.80 1.24
N PHE A 174 -5.46 1.91 -0.02
CA PHE A 174 -5.77 3.03 -0.89
C PHE A 174 -6.84 2.60 -1.89
N LEU A 175 -7.96 3.31 -1.88
CA LEU A 175 -9.02 3.17 -2.87
C LEU A 175 -8.81 4.21 -3.98
N VAL A 176 -8.47 3.73 -5.16
CA VAL A 176 -8.25 4.55 -6.36
C VAL A 176 -9.49 4.49 -7.23
N PHE A 177 -10.11 5.65 -7.43
CA PHE A 177 -11.22 5.79 -8.36
C PHE A 177 -10.65 6.11 -9.73
N VAL A 178 -10.99 5.27 -10.69
CA VAL A 178 -10.53 5.39 -12.07
C VAL A 178 -11.71 5.48 -13.03
N ASN A 179 -11.47 5.98 -14.24
CA ASN A 179 -12.49 5.99 -15.29
C ASN A 179 -12.95 4.56 -15.65
N TYR A 180 -11.99 3.65 -15.91
CA TYR A 180 -12.28 2.25 -16.21
C TYR A 180 -11.26 1.32 -15.55
N LYS A 181 -11.70 0.58 -14.54
CA LYS A 181 -10.96 -0.42 -13.77
C LYS A 181 -10.40 -1.51 -14.67
N ALA A 182 -11.12 -1.89 -15.73
CA ALA A 182 -10.67 -2.86 -16.72
C ALA A 182 -9.36 -2.45 -17.44
N ARG A 183 -8.98 -1.16 -17.38
CA ARG A 183 -7.74 -0.64 -17.99
C ARG A 183 -6.56 -0.59 -17.01
N VAL A 184 -6.76 -0.97 -15.75
CA VAL A 184 -5.68 -1.02 -14.76
C VAL A 184 -4.79 -2.22 -15.03
N ASN A 185 -3.53 -1.97 -15.37
CA ASN A 185 -2.51 -3.00 -15.51
C ASN A 185 -1.58 -3.03 -14.29
N PHE A 186 -0.74 -4.07 -14.21
CA PHE A 186 0.22 -4.24 -13.11
C PHE A 186 1.20 -3.07 -13.01
N SER A 187 1.74 -2.60 -14.14
CA SER A 187 2.69 -1.49 -14.18
C SER A 187 2.11 -0.19 -13.63
N PHE A 188 0.84 0.09 -13.90
CA PHE A 188 0.14 1.26 -13.38
C PHE A 188 -0.13 1.14 -11.89
N LYS A 189 -0.56 -0.04 -11.40
CA LYS A 189 -0.66 -0.30 -9.96
C LYS A 189 0.70 -0.10 -9.26
N LYS A 190 1.79 -0.62 -9.83
CA LYS A 190 3.14 -0.44 -9.29
C LYS A 190 3.63 1.00 -9.36
N TRP A 191 3.28 1.74 -10.40
CA TRP A 191 3.56 3.17 -10.50
C TRP A 191 2.90 3.93 -9.35
N ILE A 192 1.61 3.69 -9.08
CA ILE A 192 0.90 4.30 -7.93
C ILE A 192 1.58 3.90 -6.61
N GLU A 193 1.87 2.62 -6.41
CA GLU A 193 2.54 2.12 -5.21
C GLU A 193 3.87 2.84 -4.96
N ASN A 194 4.72 2.92 -5.98
CA ASN A 194 6.03 3.55 -5.90
C ASN A 194 5.92 5.06 -5.66
N THR A 195 4.94 5.74 -6.26
CA THR A 195 4.67 7.16 -6.00
C THR A 195 4.26 7.39 -4.54
N ILE A 196 3.34 6.58 -4.00
CA ILE A 196 2.95 6.68 -2.59
C ILE A 196 4.17 6.46 -1.69
N ARG A 197 4.96 5.42 -1.96
CA ARG A 197 6.15 5.12 -1.15
C ARG A 197 7.21 6.22 -1.21
N LYS A 198 7.48 6.76 -2.39
CA LYS A 198 8.45 7.85 -2.60
C LYS A 198 8.11 9.10 -1.79
N HIS A 199 6.83 9.46 -1.71
CA HIS A 199 6.40 10.71 -1.07
C HIS A 199 5.98 10.56 0.39
N PHE A 200 5.50 9.38 0.78
CA PHE A 200 4.94 9.16 2.11
C PHE A 200 5.65 8.08 2.92
N GLY A 201 6.58 7.31 2.36
CA GLY A 201 7.35 6.28 3.08
C GLY A 201 6.74 4.87 2.98
N PHE A 202 6.35 4.29 4.10
CA PHE A 202 5.89 2.91 4.27
C PHE A 202 6.99 1.86 4.08
N VAL A 203 8.22 2.17 4.48
CA VAL A 203 9.30 1.17 4.52
C VAL A 203 8.89 0.04 5.46
N GLY A 204 8.99 -1.20 5.00
CA GLY A 204 8.56 -2.43 5.67
C GLY A 204 7.04 -2.57 5.83
N VAL A 205 6.24 -1.65 5.31
CA VAL A 205 4.78 -1.72 5.37
C VAL A 205 4.23 -2.00 3.96
N PRO A 206 3.46 -3.09 3.76
CA PRO A 206 2.81 -3.37 2.49
C PRO A 206 1.66 -2.39 2.24
N LEU A 207 1.51 -1.97 0.98
CA LEU A 207 0.41 -1.11 0.55
C LEU A 207 -0.64 -1.92 -0.20
N VAL A 208 -1.91 -1.77 0.19
CA VAL A 208 -3.03 -2.42 -0.50
C VAL A 208 -3.70 -1.41 -1.41
N ILE A 209 -3.55 -1.58 -2.72
CA ILE A 209 -4.16 -0.68 -3.72
C ILE A 209 -5.37 -1.38 -4.34
N ARG A 210 -6.56 -0.82 -4.09
CA ARG A 210 -7.84 -1.28 -4.65
C ARG A 210 -8.34 -0.26 -5.67
N PHE A 211 -8.96 -0.76 -6.73
CA PHE A 211 -9.49 0.08 -7.81
C PHE A 211 -11.01 -0.05 -7.92
N LYS A 212 -11.68 1.08 -8.15
CA LYS A 212 -13.11 1.17 -8.37
C LYS A 212 -13.42 2.05 -9.57
N ASP A 213 -14.39 1.61 -10.38
CA ASP A 213 -14.95 2.46 -11.43
C ASP A 213 -15.67 3.64 -10.80
N ARG A 214 -15.31 4.85 -11.24
CA ARG A 214 -16.20 5.99 -11.11
C ARG A 214 -17.11 5.93 -12.33
N LYS A 215 -18.38 5.54 -12.13
CA LYS A 215 -19.39 5.67 -13.20
C LYS A 215 -19.37 7.13 -13.66
N GLU A 216 -19.00 7.38 -14.92
CA GLU A 216 -19.34 8.65 -15.59
C GLU A 216 -20.87 8.75 -15.51
N GLY A 217 -21.39 9.64 -14.67
CA GLY A 217 -22.84 9.79 -14.44
C GLY A 217 -23.31 9.93 -12.99
N ASN A 218 -22.43 9.91 -11.97
CA ASN A 218 -22.75 10.45 -10.65
C ASN A 218 -21.91 11.71 -10.43
N GLU A 219 -22.41 12.83 -10.97
CA GLU A 219 -21.86 14.17 -10.73
C GLU A 219 -22.13 14.65 -9.29
N ASP A 220 -23.09 14.03 -8.58
CA ASP A 220 -23.55 14.46 -7.25
C ASP A 220 -22.94 13.66 -6.10
N ARG A 221 -21.60 13.65 -5.99
CA ARG A 221 -20.99 13.34 -4.70
C ARG A 221 -19.99 14.43 -4.34
N PRO A 222 -20.16 15.11 -3.20
CA PRO A 222 -19.25 16.16 -2.76
C PRO A 222 -17.81 15.66 -2.77
N MET A 223 -16.91 16.53 -3.21
CA MET A 223 -15.49 16.37 -2.91
C MET A 223 -15.33 16.35 -1.37
N PRO A 224 -14.49 15.47 -0.79
CA PRO A 224 -14.27 15.48 0.66
C PRO A 224 -13.74 16.85 1.10
N GLY A 225 -14.56 17.63 1.82
CA GLY A 225 -14.22 18.97 2.32
C GLY A 225 -15.12 20.12 1.87
N GLU A 226 -16.11 19.90 1.00
CA GLU A 226 -17.13 20.90 0.66
C GLU A 226 -18.39 20.72 1.54
N SER A 227 -18.82 21.78 2.24
CA SER A 227 -20.04 21.78 3.05
C SER A 227 -21.29 21.67 2.17
N ILE A 228 -22.28 20.90 2.62
CA ILE A 228 -23.56 20.68 1.92
C ILE A 228 -24.23 22.03 1.56
N GLU A 229 -24.16 23.01 2.46
CA GLU A 229 -24.70 24.37 2.25
C GLU A 229 -24.09 25.13 1.06
N THR A 230 -22.84 24.85 0.71
CA THR A 230 -22.17 25.50 -0.42
C THR A 230 -22.62 24.88 -1.74
N LEU A 231 -22.99 23.60 -1.71
CA LEU A 231 -23.48 22.85 -2.87
C LEU A 231 -24.92 23.23 -3.20
N ASP A 232 -25.78 23.35 -2.18
CA ASP A 232 -27.16 23.80 -2.34
C ASP A 232 -27.21 25.18 -3.02
N LYS A 233 -26.34 26.12 -2.61
CA LYS A 233 -26.22 27.45 -3.23
C LYS A 233 -25.73 27.41 -4.69
N ILE A 234 -24.84 26.47 -5.02
CA ILE A 234 -24.33 26.31 -6.39
C ILE A 234 -25.40 25.66 -7.29
N GLU A 235 -26.18 24.72 -6.75
CA GLU A 235 -27.30 24.08 -7.45
C GLU A 235 -28.45 25.06 -7.70
N GLU A 236 -28.84 25.85 -6.69
CA GLU A 236 -29.83 26.93 -6.81
C GLU A 236 -29.41 27.94 -7.88
N SER A 237 -28.16 28.41 -7.86
CA SER A 237 -27.63 29.33 -8.87
C SER A 237 -27.66 28.75 -10.29
N ARG A 238 -27.35 27.45 -10.44
CA ARG A 238 -27.40 26.78 -11.75
C ARG A 238 -28.84 26.59 -12.25
N ALA A 239 -29.78 26.29 -11.36
CA ALA A 239 -31.19 26.15 -11.69
C ALA A 239 -31.78 27.48 -12.16
N GLU A 240 -31.47 28.58 -11.47
CA GLU A 240 -31.90 29.94 -11.86
C GLU A 240 -31.35 30.34 -13.24
N ASP A 241 -30.09 30.03 -13.54
CA ASP A 241 -29.47 30.31 -14.83
C ASP A 241 -30.09 29.50 -15.98
N GLN A 242 -30.45 28.24 -15.71
CA GLN A 242 -31.16 27.40 -16.68
C GLN A 242 -32.56 27.93 -16.95
N GLU A 243 -33.29 28.33 -15.91
CA GLU A 243 -34.64 28.89 -16.04
C GLU A 243 -34.61 30.22 -16.83
N ARG A 244 -33.65 31.10 -16.55
CA ARG A 244 -33.42 32.35 -17.31
C ARG A 244 -33.11 32.07 -18.79
N LYS A 245 -32.30 31.06 -19.09
CA LYS A 245 -32.03 30.64 -20.48
C LYS A 245 -33.28 30.10 -21.17
N GLN A 246 -34.07 29.26 -20.50
CA GLN A 246 -35.30 28.71 -21.06
C GLN A 246 -36.32 29.82 -21.35
N LYS A 247 -36.54 30.76 -20.41
CA LYS A 247 -37.41 31.92 -20.61
C LYS A 247 -36.96 32.77 -21.82
N ARG A 248 -35.65 33.03 -21.95
CA ARG A 248 -35.09 33.75 -23.11
C ARG A 248 -35.34 33.02 -24.44
N ILE A 249 -35.22 31.70 -24.46
CA ILE A 249 -35.47 30.89 -25.67
C ILE A 249 -36.96 30.94 -26.03
N LEU A 250 -37.84 30.86 -25.03
CA LEU A 250 -39.29 30.86 -25.22
C LEU A 250 -39.79 32.21 -25.77
N VAL A 251 -39.28 33.32 -25.24
CA VAL A 251 -39.54 34.68 -25.74
C VAL A 251 -39.06 34.84 -27.18
N LYS A 252 -37.84 34.38 -27.51
CA LYS A 252 -37.33 34.41 -28.90
C LYS A 252 -38.21 33.60 -29.86
N ARG A 253 -38.78 32.47 -29.43
CA ARG A 253 -39.68 31.64 -30.24
C ARG A 253 -41.05 32.31 -30.44
N GLN A 254 -41.58 33.01 -29.45
CA GLN A 254 -42.84 33.75 -29.57
C GLN A 254 -42.71 34.94 -30.53
N ILE A 255 -41.62 35.72 -30.44
CA ILE A 255 -41.36 36.84 -31.37
C ILE A 255 -41.22 36.35 -32.82
N LYS A 256 -40.66 35.16 -33.03
CA LYS A 256 -40.49 34.56 -34.37
C LYS A 256 -41.79 34.01 -34.97
N LYS A 257 -42.81 33.72 -34.15
CA LYS A 257 -44.15 33.28 -34.59
C LYS A 257 -45.11 34.43 -34.88
N ALA A 258 -44.80 35.64 -34.42
CA ALA A 258 -45.60 36.85 -34.60
C ALA A 258 -45.13 37.73 -35.79
N LYS A 259 -44.12 37.28 -36.53
CA LYS A 259 -43.66 37.82 -37.81
C LYS A 259 -44.00 36.85 -38.92
#